data_AF-A0A7Y4XPX2-F1
#
_entry.id   AF-A0A7Y4XPX2-F1
#
_cell.length_a   1.000
_cell.length_b   1.000
_cell.length_c   1.000
_cell.angle_alpha   90.00
_cell.angle_beta   90.00
_cell.angle_gamma   90.00
#
_symmetry.space_group_name_H-M   'P 1'
#
loop_
_entity.id
_entity.type
_entity.pdbx_description
1 polymer ?
#
loop_
_entity_poly.entity_id
_entity_poly.type
_entity_poly.pdbx_seq_one_letter_code
_entity_poly.pdbx_strand_id
1 'polypeptide(L)'
;MESFENIQNIWNTDTAKKDYQIIMDKDSLGRTILSRMKKERKILMEYFWASFAYQILIYAFMLHLFIRFWGDPETMLISLITILLYSPFTFIQLKKFKAFVNNHSSMDLSGNLQMQYMTLSEFFKFKKRFELISVPVSCFVIVFIIFRLSMIGRPEDNLIVAGSLFSIWILLFVISLFFENKKRFKDPLNQYKLLLREMES
;
A
#
# COMPACT_ATOMS: atom_id res chain seq x y z
N MET A 1 20.49 9.67 -65.34
CA MET A 1 19.13 10.12 -64.97
C MET A 1 18.52 9.00 -64.15
N GLU A 2 18.46 9.16 -62.83
CA GLU A 2 17.74 8.22 -61.99
C GLU A 2 16.24 8.33 -62.31
N SER A 3 15.60 7.20 -62.62
CA SER A 3 14.17 7.13 -62.90
C SER A 3 13.38 7.61 -61.69
N PHE A 4 12.32 8.39 -61.93
CA PHE A 4 11.42 8.90 -60.89
C PHE A 4 10.82 7.76 -60.04
N GLU A 5 10.63 6.57 -60.63
CA GLU A 5 10.21 5.36 -59.92
C GLU A 5 11.23 4.89 -58.87
N ASN A 6 12.52 5.12 -59.11
CA ASN A 6 13.58 4.72 -58.19
C ASN A 6 13.59 5.61 -56.94
N ILE A 7 13.33 6.92 -57.11
CA ILE A 7 13.22 7.88 -56.01
C ILE A 7 11.97 7.61 -55.17
N GLN A 8 10.84 7.29 -55.81
CA GLN A 8 9.60 6.97 -55.12
C GLN A 8 9.69 5.65 -54.32
N ASN A 9 10.37 4.63 -54.86
CA ASN A 9 10.60 3.39 -54.15
C ASN A 9 11.54 3.56 -52.96
N ILE A 10 12.61 4.34 -53.08
CA ILE A 10 13.52 4.66 -51.96
C ILE A 10 12.78 5.44 -50.87
N TRP A 11 11.95 6.42 -51.23
CA TRP A 11 11.15 7.17 -50.25
C TRP A 11 10.19 6.24 -49.50
N ASN A 12 9.46 5.38 -50.21
CA ASN A 12 8.52 4.44 -49.61
C ASN A 12 9.20 3.39 -48.73
N THR A 13 10.42 2.95 -49.07
CA THR A 13 11.18 2.02 -48.22
C THR A 13 11.72 2.71 -46.98
N ASP A 14 12.18 3.96 -47.06
CA ASP A 14 12.67 4.71 -45.90
C ASP A 14 11.55 5.15 -44.95
N THR A 15 10.38 5.55 -45.45
CA THR A 15 9.20 5.82 -44.59
C THR A 15 8.66 4.54 -43.99
N ALA A 16 8.50 3.45 -44.76
CA ALA A 16 8.04 2.18 -44.21
C ALA A 16 9.02 1.61 -43.17
N LYS A 17 10.33 1.77 -43.36
CA LYS A 17 11.36 1.32 -42.41
C LYS A 17 11.42 2.19 -41.15
N LYS A 18 11.21 3.51 -41.29
CA LYS A 18 11.02 4.42 -40.14
C LYS A 18 9.74 4.11 -39.37
N ASP A 19 8.61 3.91 -40.06
CA ASP A 19 7.36 3.55 -39.41
C ASP A 19 7.46 2.20 -38.71
N TYR A 20 8.10 1.20 -39.32
CA TYR A 20 8.33 -0.10 -38.70
C TYR A 20 9.29 0.00 -37.51
N GLN A 21 10.34 0.83 -37.56
CA GLN A 21 11.22 1.12 -36.42
C GLN A 21 10.47 1.85 -35.31
N ILE A 22 9.63 2.84 -35.61
CA ILE A 22 8.82 3.57 -34.63
C ILE A 22 7.78 2.64 -33.98
N ILE A 23 7.18 1.73 -34.75
CA ILE A 23 6.23 0.72 -34.25
C ILE A 23 6.96 -0.33 -33.39
N MET A 24 8.13 -0.82 -33.81
CA MET A 24 8.97 -1.73 -33.01
C MET A 24 9.46 -1.05 -31.72
N ASP A 25 9.85 0.22 -31.80
CA ASP A 25 10.34 0.99 -30.66
C ASP A 25 9.20 1.21 -29.65
N LYS A 26 8.00 1.55 -30.12
CA LYS A 26 6.77 1.60 -29.29
C LYS A 26 6.40 0.26 -28.65
N ASP A 27 6.51 -0.85 -29.38
CA ASP A 27 6.26 -2.19 -28.83
C ASP A 27 7.32 -2.61 -27.81
N SER A 28 8.58 -2.22 -28.01
CA SER A 28 9.68 -2.51 -27.09
C SER A 28 9.64 -1.63 -25.82
N LEU A 29 9.26 -0.36 -25.95
CA LEU A 29 8.91 0.55 -24.86
C LEU A 29 7.71 -0.01 -24.08
N GLY A 30 6.66 -0.44 -24.78
CA GLY A 30 5.48 -1.07 -24.18
C GLY A 30 5.85 -2.30 -23.34
N ARG A 31 6.72 -3.18 -23.85
CA ARG A 31 7.23 -4.34 -23.09
C ARG A 31 8.07 -3.95 -21.88
N THR A 32 8.90 -2.91 -22.00
CA THR A 32 9.73 -2.41 -20.90
C THR A 32 8.86 -1.81 -19.79
N ILE A 33 7.88 -0.99 -20.16
CA ILE A 33 6.90 -0.40 -19.25
C ILE A 33 6.05 -1.49 -18.58
N LEU A 34 5.57 -2.47 -19.34
CA LEU A 34 4.87 -3.66 -18.82
C LEU A 34 5.70 -4.43 -17.79
N SER A 35 7.00 -4.60 -18.02
CA SER A 35 7.88 -5.30 -17.09
C SER A 35 8.08 -4.53 -15.77
N ARG A 36 8.26 -3.20 -15.85
CA ARG A 36 8.37 -2.31 -14.67
C ARG A 36 7.05 -2.28 -13.89
N MET A 37 5.91 -2.20 -14.59
CA MET A 37 4.58 -2.28 -13.96
C MET A 37 4.37 -3.61 -13.23
N LYS A 38 4.73 -4.75 -13.83
CA LYS A 38 4.62 -6.05 -13.16
C LYS A 38 5.45 -6.11 -11.88
N LYS A 39 6.64 -5.48 -11.88
CA LYS A 39 7.53 -5.42 -10.72
C LYS A 39 6.94 -4.57 -9.60
N GLU A 40 6.51 -3.33 -9.90
CA GLU A 40 5.88 -2.45 -8.91
C GLU A 40 4.58 -3.06 -8.36
N ARG A 41 3.79 -3.67 -9.23
CA ARG A 41 2.60 -4.42 -8.85
C ARG A 41 2.90 -5.57 -7.89
N LYS A 42 3.98 -6.32 -8.12
CA LYS A 42 4.40 -7.41 -7.22
C LYS A 42 4.74 -6.87 -5.83
N ILE A 43 5.50 -5.77 -5.77
CA ILE A 43 5.86 -5.10 -4.51
C ILE A 43 4.59 -4.65 -3.76
N LEU A 44 3.63 -4.06 -4.47
CA LEU A 44 2.34 -3.68 -3.90
C LEU A 44 1.55 -4.90 -3.41
N MET A 45 1.52 -6.00 -4.16
CA MET A 45 0.86 -7.24 -3.72
C MET A 45 1.50 -7.83 -2.46
N GLU A 46 2.82 -7.91 -2.41
CA GLU A 46 3.54 -8.35 -1.21
C GLU A 46 3.23 -7.45 -0.02
N TYR A 47 3.13 -6.15 -0.24
CA TYR A 47 2.70 -5.18 0.77
C TYR A 47 1.28 -5.46 1.28
N PHE A 48 0.33 -5.65 0.37
CA PHE A 48 -1.06 -5.97 0.71
C PHE A 48 -1.15 -7.26 1.53
N TRP A 49 -0.43 -8.31 1.12
CA TRP A 49 -0.38 -9.57 1.85
C TRP A 49 0.24 -9.44 3.24
N ALA A 50 1.36 -8.73 3.35
CA ALA A 50 2.00 -8.47 4.63
C ALA A 50 1.06 -7.72 5.59
N SER A 51 0.38 -6.69 5.08
CA SER A 51 -0.56 -5.91 5.87
C SER A 51 -1.83 -6.71 6.23
N PHE A 52 -2.33 -7.55 5.34
CA PHE A 52 -3.46 -8.44 5.63
C PHE A 52 -3.10 -9.50 6.69
N ALA A 53 -1.92 -10.12 6.59
CA ALA A 53 -1.43 -11.04 7.60
C ALA A 53 -1.29 -10.38 8.97
N TYR A 54 -0.81 -9.12 9.01
CA TYR A 54 -0.75 -8.33 10.23
C TYR A 54 -2.14 -8.08 10.84
N GLN A 55 -3.17 -7.81 10.02
CA GLN A 55 -4.55 -7.69 10.52
C GLN A 55 -5.04 -8.99 11.15
N ILE A 56 -4.78 -10.15 10.52
CA ILE A 56 -5.13 -11.46 11.10
C ILE A 56 -4.46 -11.65 12.46
N LEU A 57 -3.18 -11.30 12.59
CA LEU A 57 -2.46 -11.39 13.87
C LEU A 57 -3.09 -10.50 14.94
N ILE A 58 -3.47 -9.26 14.60
CA ILE A 58 -4.17 -8.36 15.53
C ILE A 58 -5.48 -8.99 15.98
N TYR A 59 -6.31 -9.48 15.05
CA TYR A 59 -7.60 -10.09 15.41
C TYR A 59 -7.42 -11.34 16.26
N ALA A 60 -6.47 -12.21 15.92
CA ALA A 60 -6.15 -13.40 16.70
C ALA A 60 -5.68 -13.03 18.12
N PHE A 61 -4.84 -12.00 18.24
CA PHE A 61 -4.37 -11.51 19.53
C PHE A 61 -5.49 -10.89 20.37
N MET A 62 -6.34 -10.05 19.78
CA MET A 62 -7.49 -9.46 20.48
C MET A 62 -8.52 -10.52 20.88
N LEU A 63 -8.77 -11.51 20.02
CA LEU A 63 -9.64 -12.64 20.34
C LEU A 63 -9.06 -13.48 21.48
N HIS A 64 -7.75 -13.72 21.48
CA HIS A 64 -7.07 -14.41 22.57
C HIS A 64 -7.22 -13.64 23.89
N LEU A 65 -7.02 -12.32 23.89
CA LEU A 65 -7.23 -11.49 25.08
C LEU A 65 -8.67 -11.53 25.56
N PHE A 66 -9.63 -11.45 24.65
CA PHE A 66 -11.05 -11.52 24.96
C PHE A 66 -11.42 -12.82 25.67
N ILE A 67 -10.90 -13.96 25.19
CA ILE A 67 -11.15 -15.28 25.79
C ILE A 67 -10.37 -15.45 27.10
N ARG A 68 -9.10 -15.03 27.14
CA ARG A 68 -8.23 -15.22 28.31
C ARG A 68 -8.71 -14.40 29.52
N PHE A 69 -9.22 -13.20 29.27
CA PHE A 69 -9.75 -12.31 30.30
C PHE A 69 -11.29 -12.35 30.36
N TRP A 70 -11.87 -13.51 30.05
CA TRP A 70 -13.32 -13.73 30.15
C TRP A 70 -13.79 -13.54 31.60
N GLY A 71 -14.45 -12.42 31.87
CA GLY A 71 -14.85 -12.00 33.22
C GLY A 71 -14.26 -10.67 33.68
N ASP A 72 -13.30 -10.11 32.94
CA ASP A 72 -12.82 -8.74 33.14
C ASP A 72 -13.42 -7.79 32.07
N PRO A 73 -14.48 -7.03 32.42
CA PRO A 73 -15.22 -6.23 31.45
C PRO A 73 -14.36 -5.13 30.81
N GLU A 74 -13.35 -4.61 31.52
CA GLU A 74 -12.45 -3.56 31.01
C GLU A 74 -11.63 -4.09 29.84
N THR A 75 -10.92 -5.21 30.02
CA THR A 75 -10.09 -5.81 28.97
C THR A 75 -10.93 -6.34 27.81
N MET A 76 -12.12 -6.89 28.09
CA MET A 76 -13.05 -7.34 27.05
C MET A 76 -13.52 -6.18 26.17
N LEU A 77 -13.91 -5.05 26.78
CA LEU A 77 -14.37 -3.85 26.08
C LEU A 77 -13.25 -3.24 25.24
N ILE A 78 -12.04 -3.14 25.77
CA ILE A 78 -10.86 -2.65 25.03
C ILE A 78 -10.56 -3.55 23.82
N SER A 79 -10.62 -4.87 23.99
CA SER A 79 -10.40 -5.83 22.91
C SER A 79 -11.47 -5.67 21.81
N LEU A 80 -12.74 -5.51 22.20
CA LEU A 80 -13.86 -5.33 21.27
C LEU A 80 -13.77 -4.00 20.51
N ILE A 81 -13.48 -2.88 21.20
CA ILE A 81 -13.27 -1.58 20.57
C ILE A 81 -12.10 -1.65 19.58
N THR A 82 -11.02 -2.34 19.93
CA THR A 82 -9.87 -2.48 19.03
C THR A 82 -10.25 -3.27 17.77
N ILE A 83 -10.98 -4.39 17.90
CA ILE A 83 -11.49 -5.14 16.76
C ILE A 83 -12.38 -4.24 15.87
N LEU A 84 -13.29 -3.48 16.47
CA LEU A 84 -14.16 -2.55 15.75
C LEU A 84 -13.37 -1.44 15.05
N LEU A 85 -12.31 -0.94 15.66
CA LEU A 85 -11.45 0.09 15.08
C LEU A 85 -10.72 -0.42 13.83
N TYR A 86 -10.23 -1.66 13.84
CA TYR A 86 -9.49 -2.25 12.71
C TYR A 86 -10.38 -2.78 11.58
N SER A 87 -11.66 -3.05 11.86
CA SER A 87 -12.61 -3.58 10.88
C SER A 87 -12.79 -2.69 9.63
N PRO A 88 -13.03 -1.37 9.75
CA PRO A 88 -13.12 -0.47 8.59
C PRO A 88 -11.86 -0.48 7.71
N PHE A 89 -10.68 -0.56 8.33
CA PHE A 89 -9.42 -0.62 7.61
C PHE A 89 -9.30 -1.93 6.81
N THR A 90 -9.63 -3.06 7.43
CA THR A 90 -9.61 -4.37 6.77
C THR A 90 -10.59 -4.41 5.60
N PHE A 91 -11.81 -3.87 5.79
CA PHE A 91 -12.81 -3.81 4.73
C PHE A 91 -12.35 -2.97 3.53
N ILE A 92 -11.82 -1.77 3.78
CA ILE A 92 -11.33 -0.89 2.71
C ILE A 92 -10.11 -1.50 2.01
N GLN A 93 -9.19 -2.10 2.77
CA GLN A 93 -8.04 -2.81 2.23
C GLN A 93 -8.47 -3.95 1.29
N LEU A 94 -9.42 -4.80 1.71
CA LEU A 94 -9.94 -5.89 0.90
C LEU A 94 -10.69 -5.40 -0.34
N LYS A 95 -11.50 -4.34 -0.20
CA LYS A 95 -12.22 -3.74 -1.34
C LYS A 95 -11.24 -3.21 -2.40
N LYS A 96 -10.20 -2.50 -1.97
CA LYS A 96 -9.17 -1.94 -2.86
C LYS A 96 -8.28 -3.04 -3.44
N PHE A 97 -7.94 -4.07 -2.67
CA PHE A 97 -7.23 -5.25 -3.14
C PHE A 97 -8.02 -5.99 -4.24
N LYS A 98 -9.32 -6.22 -4.03
CA LYS A 98 -10.20 -6.86 -5.02
C LYS A 98 -10.29 -6.03 -6.31
N ALA A 99 -10.40 -4.71 -6.20
CA ALA A 99 -10.38 -3.82 -7.37
C ALA A 99 -9.05 -3.90 -8.12
N PHE A 100 -7.93 -3.98 -7.40
CA PHE A 100 -6.60 -4.09 -7.98
C PHE A 100 -6.34 -5.44 -8.67
N VAL A 101 -6.90 -6.54 -8.15
CA VAL A 101 -6.81 -7.87 -8.76
C VAL A 101 -7.76 -8.02 -9.96
N ASN A 102 -8.97 -7.47 -9.91
CA ASN A 102 -9.97 -7.68 -10.96
C ASN A 102 -9.71 -6.86 -12.25
N ASN A 103 -8.94 -5.78 -12.21
CA ASN A 103 -8.69 -4.91 -13.37
C ASN A 103 -7.65 -5.49 -14.37
N HIS A 104 -7.73 -6.78 -14.70
CA HIS A 104 -6.77 -7.47 -15.59
C HIS A 104 -7.11 -7.45 -17.08
N SER A 105 -8.20 -6.80 -17.49
CA SER A 105 -8.91 -7.22 -18.71
C SER A 105 -9.36 -6.11 -19.68
N SER A 106 -8.65 -5.00 -19.84
CA SER A 106 -9.03 -4.03 -20.88
C SER A 106 -7.83 -3.49 -21.67
N MET A 107 -8.01 -3.44 -22.99
CA MET A 107 -7.05 -3.15 -24.06
C MET A 107 -6.33 -1.79 -24.01
N ASP A 108 -6.52 -0.98 -22.97
CA ASP A 108 -5.89 0.34 -22.85
C ASP A 108 -4.91 0.38 -21.67
N LEU A 109 -3.62 0.32 -22.01
CA LEU A 109 -2.50 0.32 -21.07
C LEU A 109 -2.46 1.61 -20.23
N SER A 110 -2.82 2.74 -20.83
CA SER A 110 -2.76 4.06 -20.20
C SER A 110 -3.90 4.25 -19.20
N GLY A 111 -5.13 3.92 -19.59
CA GLY A 111 -6.30 3.98 -18.71
C GLY A 111 -6.17 3.06 -17.48
N ASN A 112 -5.61 1.86 -17.66
CA ASN A 112 -5.37 0.93 -16.56
C ASN A 112 -4.28 1.44 -15.59
N LEU A 113 -3.25 2.11 -16.10
CA LEU A 113 -2.19 2.71 -15.28
C LEU A 113 -2.74 3.87 -14.43
N GLN A 114 -3.56 4.74 -15.03
CA GLN A 114 -4.16 5.87 -14.35
C GLN A 114 -5.15 5.42 -13.25
N MET A 115 -5.96 4.40 -13.51
CA MET A 115 -6.88 3.82 -12.53
C MET A 115 -6.14 3.16 -11.36
N GLN A 116 -5.01 2.47 -11.62
CA GLN A 116 -4.16 1.90 -10.56
C GLN A 116 -3.52 3.00 -9.70
N TYR A 117 -3.01 4.06 -10.33
CA TYR A 117 -2.46 5.22 -9.62
C TYR A 117 -3.49 5.91 -8.72
N MET A 118 -4.70 6.17 -9.24
CA MET A 118 -5.79 6.78 -8.46
C MET A 118 -6.19 5.89 -7.28
N THR A 119 -6.36 4.58 -7.52
CA THR A 119 -6.73 3.61 -6.48
C THR A 119 -5.69 3.58 -5.35
N LEU A 120 -4.41 3.60 -5.69
CA LEU A 120 -3.31 3.57 -4.72
C LEU A 120 -3.19 4.90 -3.96
N SER A 121 -3.36 6.04 -4.64
CA SER A 121 -3.35 7.37 -4.04
C SER A 121 -4.47 7.55 -3.02
N GLU A 122 -5.67 7.08 -3.35
CA GLU A 122 -6.81 7.08 -2.42
C GLU A 122 -6.57 6.17 -1.21
N PHE A 123 -6.06 4.96 -1.44
CA PHE A 123 -5.69 4.05 -0.36
C PHE A 123 -4.66 4.69 0.57
N PHE A 124 -3.67 5.39 0.03
CA PHE A 124 -2.67 6.10 0.82
C PHE A 124 -3.26 7.22 1.68
N LYS A 125 -4.14 8.05 1.12
CA LYS A 125 -4.82 9.11 1.88
C LYS A 125 -5.66 8.52 3.01
N PHE A 126 -6.36 7.42 2.75
CA PHE A 126 -7.12 6.71 3.77
C PHE A 126 -6.20 6.12 4.84
N LYS A 127 -5.14 5.40 4.44
CA LYS A 127 -4.15 4.79 5.34
C LYS A 127 -3.57 5.84 6.29
N LYS A 128 -3.11 6.97 5.78
CA LYS A 128 -2.52 8.03 6.61
C LYS A 128 -3.48 8.57 7.68
N ARG A 129 -4.76 8.76 7.31
CA ARG A 129 -5.80 9.20 8.27
C ARG A 129 -6.09 8.11 9.30
N PHE A 130 -6.15 6.86 8.86
CA PHE A 130 -6.37 5.72 9.73
C PHE A 130 -5.20 5.51 10.70
N GLU A 131 -3.96 5.65 10.26
CA GLU A 131 -2.75 5.56 11.09
C GLU A 131 -2.72 6.63 12.18
N LEU A 132 -3.19 7.84 11.88
CA LEU A 132 -3.26 8.92 12.86
C LEU A 132 -4.11 8.55 14.08
N ILE A 133 -5.17 7.77 13.89
CA ILE A 133 -6.09 7.34 14.94
C ILE A 133 -5.66 5.99 15.52
N SER A 134 -5.32 5.04 14.65
CA SER A 134 -4.99 3.68 15.07
C SER A 134 -3.70 3.61 15.86
N VAL A 135 -2.65 4.37 15.51
CA VAL A 135 -1.37 4.33 16.25
C VAL A 135 -1.52 4.70 17.73
N PRO A 136 -2.13 5.84 18.11
CA PRO A 136 -2.36 6.15 19.52
C PRO A 136 -3.16 5.07 20.24
N VAL A 137 -4.21 4.54 19.60
CA VAL A 137 -5.04 3.49 20.19
C VAL A 137 -4.25 2.20 20.37
N SER A 138 -3.46 1.77 19.38
CA SER A 138 -2.60 0.59 19.50
C SER A 138 -1.59 0.75 20.61
N CYS A 139 -0.94 1.92 20.73
CA CYS A 139 0.00 2.19 21.80
C CYS A 139 -0.68 2.12 23.17
N PHE A 140 -1.89 2.68 23.28
CA PHE A 140 -2.68 2.61 24.50
C PHE A 140 -3.01 1.18 24.88
N VAL A 141 -3.49 0.38 23.92
CA VAL A 141 -3.82 -1.04 24.11
C VAL A 141 -2.59 -1.84 24.52
N ILE A 142 -1.44 -1.64 23.86
CA ILE A 142 -0.18 -2.32 24.19
C ILE A 142 0.25 -2.00 25.62
N VAL A 143 0.27 -0.72 26.00
CA VAL A 143 0.64 -0.31 27.37
C VAL A 143 -0.33 -0.91 28.38
N PHE A 144 -1.64 -0.83 28.11
CA PHE A 144 -2.67 -1.42 28.98
C PHE A 144 -2.44 -2.92 29.20
N ILE A 145 -2.19 -3.67 28.12
CA ILE A 145 -1.94 -5.11 28.18
C ILE A 145 -0.64 -5.41 28.94
N ILE A 146 0.43 -4.64 28.73
CA ILE A 146 1.70 -4.82 29.45
C ILE A 146 1.48 -4.69 30.95
N PHE A 147 0.72 -3.69 31.39
CA PHE A 147 0.40 -3.50 32.81
C PHE A 147 -0.41 -4.67 33.37
N ARG A 148 -1.43 -5.12 32.64
CA ARG A 148 -2.27 -6.27 33.04
C ARG A 148 -1.48 -7.58 33.10
N LEU A 149 -0.57 -7.82 32.17
CA LEU A 149 0.23 -9.05 32.11
C LEU A 149 1.42 -9.05 33.07
N SER A 150 2.05 -7.90 33.31
CA SER A 150 3.29 -7.81 34.10
C SER A 150 3.05 -7.72 35.61
N MET A 151 1.80 -7.85 36.08
CA MET A 151 1.41 -7.69 37.49
C MET A 151 1.80 -6.34 38.11
N ILE A 152 2.04 -5.30 37.29
CA ILE A 152 2.42 -3.94 37.76
C ILE A 152 1.20 -3.19 38.33
N GLY A 153 0.01 -3.80 38.30
CA GLY A 153 -1.24 -3.19 38.73
C GLY A 153 -1.96 -2.51 37.58
N ARG A 154 -2.77 -1.49 37.88
CA ARG A 154 -3.46 -0.71 36.85
C ARG A 154 -2.52 0.40 36.34
N PRO A 155 -2.65 0.81 35.06
CA PRO A 155 -1.90 1.96 34.54
C PRO A 155 -2.08 3.24 35.38
N GLU A 156 -3.25 3.36 36.02
CA GLU A 156 -3.63 4.46 36.91
C GLU A 156 -2.73 4.54 38.16
N ASP A 157 -2.19 3.40 38.61
CA ASP A 157 -1.36 3.33 39.82
C ASP A 157 0.06 3.86 39.58
N ASN A 158 0.54 3.81 38.33
CA ASN A 158 1.90 4.21 37.95
C ASN A 158 1.92 5.02 36.65
N LEU A 159 1.30 6.20 36.69
CA LEU A 159 1.15 7.11 35.54
C LEU A 159 2.47 7.47 34.85
N ILE A 160 3.57 7.60 35.61
CA ILE A 160 4.90 7.94 35.05
C ILE A 160 5.42 6.78 34.17
N VAL A 161 5.30 5.55 34.65
CA VAL A 161 5.73 4.35 33.90
C VAL A 161 4.83 4.14 32.69
N ALA A 162 3.52 4.28 32.86
CA ALA A 162 2.55 4.17 31.75
C ALA A 162 2.80 5.24 30.67
N GLY A 163 3.00 6.49 31.06
CA GLY A 163 3.25 7.60 30.15
C GLY A 163 4.58 7.49 29.41
N SER A 164 5.64 7.04 30.09
CA SER A 164 6.94 6.81 29.44
C SER A 164 6.88 5.66 28.42
N LEU A 165 6.28 4.52 28.78
CA LEU A 165 6.07 3.40 27.85
C LEU A 165 5.20 3.80 26.66
N PHE A 166 4.10 4.53 26.89
CA PHE A 166 3.24 5.04 25.83
C PHE A 166 4.00 5.95 24.86
N SER A 167 4.82 6.85 25.40
CA SER A 167 5.64 7.77 24.59
C SER A 167 6.68 7.03 23.76
N ILE A 168 7.34 6.02 24.34
CA ILE A 168 8.30 5.16 23.63
C ILE A 168 7.61 4.44 22.48
N TRP A 169 6.44 3.83 22.74
CA TRP A 169 5.68 3.14 21.70
C TRP A 169 5.25 4.07 20.57
N ILE A 170 4.72 5.25 20.89
CA ILE A 170 4.38 6.25 19.88
C ILE A 170 5.60 6.61 19.05
N LEU A 171 6.74 6.89 19.68
CA LEU A 171 7.95 7.30 18.98
C LEU A 171 8.45 6.20 18.04
N LEU A 172 8.43 4.94 18.48
CA LEU A 172 8.77 3.78 17.64
C LEU A 172 7.81 3.65 16.45
N PHE A 173 6.50 3.79 16.66
CA PHE A 173 5.53 3.73 15.57
C PHE A 173 5.69 4.89 14.59
N VAL A 174 5.91 6.11 15.06
CA VAL A 174 6.14 7.29 14.21
C VAL A 174 7.39 7.12 13.34
N ILE A 175 8.49 6.64 13.93
CA ILE A 175 9.72 6.35 13.18
C ILE A 175 9.47 5.26 12.13
N SER A 176 8.82 4.16 12.52
CA SER A 176 8.49 3.06 11.61
C SER A 176 7.63 3.54 10.43
N LEU A 177 6.59 4.34 10.71
CA LEU A 177 5.74 4.96 9.69
C LEU A 177 6.50 5.91 8.78
N PHE A 178 7.46 6.66 9.31
CA PHE A 178 8.27 7.57 8.49
C PHE A 178 9.12 6.78 7.47
N PHE A 179 9.79 5.72 7.92
CA PHE A 179 10.56 4.85 7.03
C PHE A 179 9.69 4.09 6.03
N GLU A 180 8.53 3.60 6.47
CA GLU A 180 7.57 2.90 5.60
C GLU A 180 7.02 3.84 4.53
N ASN A 181 6.57 5.04 4.90
CA ASN A 181 6.06 6.07 3.98
C ASN A 181 7.10 6.48 2.93
N LYS A 182 8.38 6.55 3.30
CA LYS A 182 9.44 6.84 2.32
C LYS A 182 9.61 5.68 1.34
N LYS A 183 9.90 4.48 1.84
CA LYS A 183 10.34 3.34 1.02
C LYS A 183 9.23 2.64 0.25
N ARG A 184 8.03 2.54 0.84
CA ARG A 184 6.93 1.73 0.28
C ARG A 184 5.84 2.56 -0.39
N PHE A 185 5.88 3.88 -0.27
CA PHE A 185 4.83 4.74 -0.80
C PHE A 185 5.35 5.86 -1.69
N LYS A 186 6.30 6.67 -1.22
CA LYS A 186 6.79 7.81 -2.01
C LYS A 186 7.57 7.37 -3.25
N ASP A 187 8.42 6.35 -3.12
CA ASP A 187 9.25 5.86 -4.22
C ASP A 187 8.42 5.19 -5.33
N PRO A 188 7.45 4.28 -5.05
CA PRO A 188 6.59 3.70 -6.08
C PRO A 188 5.69 4.73 -6.78
N LEU A 189 5.08 5.67 -6.04
CA LEU A 189 4.23 6.72 -6.62
C LEU A 189 5.03 7.63 -7.57
N ASN A 190 6.27 7.97 -7.22
CA ASN A 190 7.14 8.75 -8.09
C ASN A 190 7.54 7.97 -9.35
N GLN A 191 7.79 6.66 -9.24
CA GLN A 191 8.08 5.83 -10.40
C GLN A 191 6.87 5.70 -11.34
N TYR A 192 5.66 5.51 -10.81
CA TYR A 192 4.43 5.53 -11.62
C TYR A 192 4.21 6.89 -12.30
N LYS A 193 4.50 8.00 -11.61
CA LYS A 193 4.38 9.35 -12.19
C LYS A 193 5.42 9.61 -13.28
N LEU A 194 6.63 9.08 -13.12
CA LEU A 194 7.68 9.14 -14.14
C LEU A 194 7.28 8.33 -15.39
N LEU A 195 6.77 7.11 -15.21
CA LEU A 195 6.29 6.26 -16.30
C LEU A 195 5.11 6.88 -17.05
N LEU A 196 4.16 7.52 -16.35
CA LEU A 196 3.08 8.28 -16.98
C LEU A 196 3.60 9.43 -17.84
N ARG A 197 4.57 10.20 -17.32
CA ARG A 197 5.19 11.32 -18.05
C ARG A 197 5.98 10.86 -19.28
N GLU A 198 6.64 9.71 -19.21
CA GLU A 198 7.35 9.09 -20.35
C GLU A 198 6.41 8.55 -21.44
N MET A 199 5.15 8.23 -21.11
CA MET A 199 4.15 7.80 -22.11
C MET A 199 3.39 8.96 -22.75
N GLU A 200 3.32 10.11 -22.09
CA GLU A 200 2.67 11.33 -22.61
C GLU A 200 3.62 12.19 -23.49
N SER A 201 4.93 11.94 -23.44
CA SER A 201 5.97 12.61 -24.26
C SER A 201 6.28 11.85 -25.54
#